data_AF-A0AAX4H4G6-F1
#
_entry.id   AF-A0AAX4H4G6-F1
#
_cell.length_a   1.000
_cell.length_b   1.000
_cell.length_c   1.000
_cell.angle_alpha   90.00
_cell.angle_beta   90.00
_cell.angle_gamma   90.00
#
_symmetry.space_group_name_H-M   'P 1'
#
loop_
_entity.id
_entity.type
_entity.pdbx_description
1 polymer ?
#
loop_
_entity_poly.entity_id
_entity_poly.type
_entity_poly.pdbx_seq_one_letter_code
_entity_poly.pdbx_strand_id
1 'polypeptide(L)'
;MEKSEEHTTHDSNDDETMMHESKPEGTSKTSSESPQPKLKSETLETSQPPEDDVELGSPEISDDLEEQEEQEEAQEPVKPIESNPASYTFRDLLLLTQILHTLGLIEPKQVLQSPDLDECGETWFNHKCTVLARRLGEFPLHTAATSDQVKQLYENMLQDFSPCQNTTELANSFYHMRIRELETKILEEKDAFETLHNVA
;
A
#
# COMPACT_ATOMS: atom_id res chain seq x y z
N MET A 1 -3.09 28.26 64.79
CA MET A 1 -2.24 27.74 65.88
C MET A 1 -2.15 26.24 65.63
N GLU A 2 -1.06 25.57 65.28
CA GLU A 2 0.39 25.79 65.06
C GLU A 2 0.78 24.69 64.02
N LYS A 3 1.33 25.02 62.85
CA LYS A 3 2.75 24.89 62.44
C LYS A 3 3.52 23.66 62.94
N SER A 4 4.01 22.86 61.98
CA SER A 4 5.33 22.16 61.85
C SER A 4 5.19 21.22 60.63
N GLU A 5 5.68 21.45 59.41
CA GLU A 5 7.04 21.69 58.89
C GLU A 5 8.07 20.64 59.32
N GLU A 6 8.29 19.61 58.49
CA GLU A 6 9.61 18.98 58.34
C GLU A 6 9.92 18.77 56.84
N HIS A 7 11.15 19.15 56.53
CA HIS A 7 11.77 19.34 55.23
C HIS A 7 12.94 18.35 55.20
N THR A 8 13.13 17.59 54.12
CA THR A 8 14.40 16.88 53.92
C THR A 8 14.82 16.95 52.47
N THR A 9 15.78 17.84 52.27
CA THR A 9 16.66 18.01 51.12
C THR A 9 17.58 16.81 50.97
N HIS A 10 17.74 16.29 49.76
CA HIS A 10 18.99 15.62 49.39
C HIS A 10 19.55 16.22 48.11
N ASP A 11 20.86 16.39 48.18
CA ASP A 11 21.69 17.37 47.51
C ASP A 11 22.61 16.62 46.54
N SER A 12 22.86 17.25 45.40
CA SER A 12 24.04 17.18 44.52
C SER A 12 24.73 15.84 44.22
N ASN A 13 24.90 15.58 42.93
CA ASN A 13 26.26 15.50 42.38
C ASN A 13 26.25 15.94 40.91
N ASP A 14 26.80 17.14 40.70
CA ASP A 14 27.25 17.68 39.44
C ASP A 14 28.59 17.05 39.01
N ASP A 15 28.84 17.16 37.71
CA ASP A 15 30.14 17.36 37.05
C ASP A 15 31.24 16.29 37.17
N GLU A 16 31.53 15.59 36.06
CA GLU A 16 32.87 15.65 35.46
C GLU A 16 32.87 15.09 34.03
N THR A 17 33.06 15.98 33.07
CA THR A 17 34.20 16.00 32.14
C THR A 17 34.69 14.67 31.53
N MET A 18 34.70 14.57 30.20
CA MET A 18 35.93 14.47 29.39
C MET A 18 35.59 14.37 27.89
N MET A 19 36.15 15.32 27.15
CA MET A 19 36.17 15.41 25.70
C MET A 19 36.84 14.17 25.08
N HIS A 20 36.24 13.59 24.04
CA HIS A 20 37.02 12.90 23.01
C HIS A 20 36.61 13.43 21.63
N GLU A 21 37.38 14.40 21.17
CA GLU A 21 37.60 14.63 19.75
C GLU A 21 38.09 13.32 19.09
N SER A 22 37.47 12.95 17.97
CA SER A 22 38.13 12.18 16.93
C SER A 22 37.65 12.73 15.59
N LYS A 23 38.54 13.49 14.96
CA LYS A 23 38.43 14.05 13.62
C LYS A 23 38.61 12.95 12.55
N PRO A 24 38.26 13.25 11.29
CA PRO A 24 37.93 12.30 10.23
C PRO A 24 39.16 11.91 9.41
N GLU A 25 39.13 10.73 8.78
CA GLU A 25 39.87 10.46 7.54
C GLU A 25 39.38 9.15 6.93
N GLY A 26 38.99 9.18 5.65
CA GLY A 26 38.44 8.03 4.96
C GLY A 26 37.95 8.33 3.55
N THR A 27 38.72 9.09 2.79
CA THR A 27 38.54 9.18 1.34
C THR A 27 38.87 7.82 0.70
N SER A 28 37.86 7.12 0.20
CA SER A 28 38.06 6.07 -0.81
C SER A 28 37.25 6.43 -2.06
N LYS A 29 37.98 7.05 -2.98
CA LYS A 29 37.66 7.03 -4.41
C LYS A 29 37.82 5.60 -4.90
N THR A 30 36.79 5.02 -5.48
CA THR A 30 36.95 4.02 -6.54
C THR A 30 35.93 4.31 -7.63
N SER A 31 36.42 4.94 -8.69
CA SER A 31 35.87 4.85 -10.03
C SER A 31 35.78 3.37 -10.44
N SER A 32 34.64 2.95 -10.96
CA SER A 32 34.65 1.99 -12.06
C SER A 32 33.62 2.42 -13.09
N GLU A 33 34.19 2.80 -14.22
CA GLU A 33 33.60 3.31 -15.43
C GLU A 33 33.09 2.15 -16.31
N SER A 34 31.85 2.28 -16.79
CA SER A 34 31.31 1.76 -18.07
C SER A 34 31.20 0.23 -18.27
N PRO A 35 30.41 -0.27 -19.26
CA PRO A 35 29.79 0.42 -20.40
C PRO A 35 28.28 0.15 -20.64
N GLN A 36 27.63 1.15 -21.24
CA GLN A 36 26.36 1.03 -21.95
C GLN A 36 26.51 0.15 -23.21
N PRO A 37 25.51 -0.68 -23.57
CA PRO A 37 25.37 -1.19 -24.91
C PRO A 37 24.60 -0.20 -25.81
N LYS A 38 25.20 0.04 -26.97
CA LYS A 38 24.77 0.89 -28.07
C LYS A 38 23.54 0.30 -28.78
N LEU A 39 22.63 1.22 -29.13
CA LEU A 39 21.85 1.32 -30.38
C LEU A 39 21.98 0.15 -31.37
N LYS A 40 20.85 -0.47 -31.69
CA LYS A 40 20.52 -0.84 -33.08
C LYS A 40 19.07 -0.46 -33.37
N SER A 41 18.94 0.64 -34.07
CA SER A 41 17.83 0.96 -34.97
C SER A 41 17.84 -0.02 -36.14
N GLU A 42 16.70 -0.66 -36.43
CA GLU A 42 16.44 -1.24 -37.73
C GLU A 42 15.03 -0.86 -38.17
N THR A 43 15.00 -0.18 -39.32
CA THR A 43 13.85 0.30 -40.07
C THR A 43 13.58 -0.71 -41.19
N LEU A 44 12.34 -1.15 -41.36
CA LEU A 44 11.83 -1.73 -42.62
C LEU A 44 10.30 -1.55 -42.56
N GLU A 45 9.71 -0.51 -43.16
CA GLU A 45 9.40 -0.33 -44.59
C GLU A 45 8.49 -1.43 -45.19
N THR A 46 7.33 -0.95 -45.65
CA THR A 46 6.71 -1.33 -46.95
C THR A 46 5.76 -2.54 -46.99
N SER A 47 4.44 -2.25 -46.99
CA SER A 47 3.56 -2.39 -48.18
C SER A 47 2.07 -2.56 -47.84
N GLN A 48 1.27 -1.56 -48.20
CA GLN A 48 -0.12 -1.67 -48.71
C GLN A 48 -0.07 -1.77 -50.25
N PRO A 49 -1.17 -1.94 -51.01
CA PRO A 49 -2.44 -2.70 -50.86
C PRO A 49 -2.65 -3.64 -52.11
N PRO A 50 -3.82 -4.25 -52.42
CA PRO A 50 -5.08 -3.61 -52.90
C PRO A 50 -6.34 -4.18 -52.19
N GLU A 51 -7.43 -3.42 -51.94
CA GLU A 51 -8.53 -3.06 -52.85
C GLU A 51 -9.08 -4.26 -53.64
N ASP A 52 -10.08 -4.95 -53.09
CA ASP A 52 -11.02 -5.77 -53.86
C ASP A 52 -12.46 -5.49 -53.38
N ASP A 53 -13.20 -4.90 -54.31
CA ASP A 53 -14.66 -4.82 -54.42
C ASP A 53 -15.30 -6.20 -54.22
N VAL A 54 -16.30 -6.31 -53.34
CA VAL A 54 -17.43 -7.23 -53.56
C VAL A 54 -18.67 -6.84 -52.77
N GLU A 55 -19.67 -6.45 -53.55
CA GLU A 55 -21.05 -6.94 -53.54
C GLU A 55 -22.06 -6.44 -52.48
N LEU A 56 -22.99 -5.67 -53.03
CA LEU A 56 -24.32 -5.33 -52.54
C LEU A 56 -25.10 -6.55 -52.05
N GLY A 57 -25.50 -6.52 -50.78
CA GLY A 57 -26.55 -7.38 -50.23
C GLY A 57 -27.42 -6.55 -49.29
N SER A 58 -28.53 -6.04 -49.80
CA SER A 58 -29.58 -5.40 -49.02
C SER A 58 -30.15 -6.35 -47.96
N PRO A 59 -30.26 -5.95 -46.69
CA PRO A 59 -31.23 -6.53 -45.78
C PRO A 59 -32.46 -5.62 -45.72
N GLU A 60 -33.62 -6.21 -45.99
CA GLU A 60 -34.93 -5.62 -45.78
C GLU A 60 -35.05 -5.15 -44.32
N ILE A 61 -35.34 -3.86 -44.15
CA ILE A 61 -35.69 -3.24 -42.87
C ILE A 61 -37.15 -3.63 -42.62
N SER A 62 -37.36 -4.68 -41.85
CA SER A 62 -38.67 -5.04 -41.30
C SER A 62 -38.91 -4.25 -40.01
N ASP A 63 -39.97 -3.44 -40.07
CA ASP A 63 -40.92 -3.08 -39.01
C ASP A 63 -40.43 -3.17 -37.55
N ASP A 64 -39.96 -2.03 -37.06
CA ASP A 64 -40.59 -1.25 -35.98
C ASP A 64 -41.66 -2.00 -35.15
N LEU A 65 -41.22 -2.72 -34.12
CA LEU A 65 -42.03 -3.01 -32.94
C LEU A 65 -41.19 -2.78 -31.68
N GLU A 66 -41.49 -1.65 -31.07
CA GLU A 66 -41.11 -1.22 -29.72
C GLU A 66 -41.47 -2.30 -28.68
N GLU A 67 -40.48 -3.04 -28.20
CA GLU A 67 -40.50 -3.65 -26.86
C GLU A 67 -39.16 -3.32 -26.19
N GLN A 68 -39.05 -2.07 -25.73
CA GLN A 68 -38.08 -1.72 -24.69
C GLN A 68 -38.60 -2.33 -23.38
N GLU A 69 -38.24 -3.59 -23.13
CA GLU A 69 -38.25 -4.12 -21.78
C GLU A 69 -37.26 -3.27 -20.96
N GLU A 70 -37.80 -2.39 -20.13
CA GLU A 70 -37.10 -1.75 -19.02
C GLU A 70 -36.52 -2.87 -18.14
N GLN A 71 -35.26 -3.23 -18.40
CA GLN A 71 -34.43 -3.93 -17.44
C GLN A 71 -34.14 -2.93 -16.31
N GLU A 72 -35.05 -2.88 -15.33
CA GLU A 72 -34.75 -2.45 -13.97
C GLU A 72 -33.71 -3.44 -13.41
N GLU A 73 -32.45 -3.22 -13.80
CA GLU A 73 -31.30 -3.84 -13.15
C GLU A 73 -31.32 -3.32 -11.71
N ALA A 74 -31.78 -4.19 -10.80
CA ALA A 74 -31.77 -3.96 -9.38
C ALA A 74 -30.33 -3.63 -8.97
N GLN A 75 -30.03 -2.34 -8.83
CA GLN A 75 -28.78 -1.87 -8.26
C GLN A 75 -28.70 -2.46 -6.85
N GLU A 76 -27.85 -3.49 -6.70
CA GLU A 76 -27.47 -3.98 -5.39
C GLU A 76 -27.01 -2.77 -4.55
N PRO A 77 -27.41 -2.70 -3.27
CA PRO A 77 -27.07 -1.56 -2.43
C PRO A 77 -25.55 -1.37 -2.46
N VAL A 78 -25.13 -0.18 -2.93
CA VAL A 78 -23.73 0.25 -2.98
C VAL A 78 -23.14 0.00 -1.60
N LYS A 79 -22.36 -1.08 -1.47
CA LYS A 79 -21.72 -1.44 -0.20
C LYS A 79 -20.89 -0.23 0.24
N PRO A 80 -20.94 0.13 1.53
CA PRO A 80 -20.22 1.30 2.03
C PRO A 80 -18.75 1.19 1.64
N ILE A 81 -18.24 2.28 1.06
CA ILE A 81 -16.86 2.45 0.65
C ILE A 81 -15.95 2.12 1.84
N GLU A 82 -15.18 1.05 1.73
CA GLU A 82 -14.38 0.52 2.83
C GLU A 82 -13.02 1.21 2.88
N SER A 83 -13.02 2.51 3.20
CA SER A 83 -11.80 3.32 3.29
C SER A 83 -11.25 3.43 4.72
N ASN A 84 -11.80 2.69 5.68
CA ASN A 84 -11.31 2.69 7.06
C ASN A 84 -10.04 1.83 7.18
N PRO A 85 -8.87 2.38 7.56
CA PRO A 85 -7.64 1.62 7.73
C PRO A 85 -7.78 0.44 8.71
N ALA A 86 -8.62 0.59 9.75
CA ALA A 86 -8.82 -0.44 10.77
C ALA A 86 -9.52 -1.72 10.25
N SER A 87 -10.15 -1.65 9.07
CA SER A 87 -10.77 -2.83 8.42
C SER A 87 -9.74 -3.73 7.73
N TYR A 88 -8.47 -3.31 7.64
CA TYR A 88 -7.41 -4.04 6.96
C TYR A 88 -6.36 -4.54 7.95
N THR A 89 -5.72 -5.66 7.62
CA THR A 89 -4.57 -6.11 8.41
C THR A 89 -3.34 -5.22 8.13
N PHE A 90 -2.38 -5.18 9.07
CA PHE A 90 -1.13 -4.44 8.85
C PHE A 90 -0.34 -4.95 7.63
N ARG A 91 -0.48 -6.23 7.28
CA ARG A 91 0.09 -6.81 6.05
C ARG A 91 -0.52 -6.16 4.81
N ASP A 92 -1.83 -5.94 4.79
CA ASP A 92 -2.53 -5.42 3.62
C ASP A 92 -2.25 -3.93 3.42
N LEU A 93 -2.22 -3.15 4.51
CA LEU A 93 -1.83 -1.73 4.50
C LEU A 93 -0.36 -1.55 4.12
N LEU A 94 0.54 -2.38 4.66
CA LEU A 94 1.95 -2.39 4.27
C LEU A 94 2.11 -2.62 2.77
N LEU A 95 1.42 -3.62 2.23
CA LEU A 95 1.48 -3.92 0.80
C LEU A 95 1.00 -2.73 -0.05
N LEU A 96 -0.12 -2.09 0.31
CA LEU A 96 -0.61 -0.91 -0.41
C LEU A 96 0.45 0.21 -0.43
N THR A 97 1.04 0.52 0.72
CA THR A 97 2.09 1.55 0.81
C THR A 97 3.33 1.20 0.00
N GLN A 98 3.70 -0.08 -0.06
CA GLN A 98 4.80 -0.56 -0.90
C GLN A 98 4.49 -0.38 -2.39
N ILE A 99 3.28 -0.72 -2.84
CA ILE A 99 2.86 -0.52 -4.24
C ILE A 99 2.94 0.96 -4.60
N LEU A 100 2.33 1.85 -3.80
CA LEU A 100 2.41 3.31 -4.01
C LEU A 100 3.87 3.78 -4.09
N HIS A 101 4.73 3.29 -3.19
CA HIS A 101 6.14 3.65 -3.18
C HIS A 101 6.87 3.15 -4.43
N THR A 102 6.59 1.93 -4.92
CA THR A 102 7.18 1.42 -6.16
C THR A 102 6.75 2.19 -7.41
N LEU A 103 5.57 2.82 -7.37
CA LEU A 103 5.09 3.75 -8.41
C LEU A 103 5.72 5.15 -8.29
N GLY A 104 6.62 5.38 -7.32
CA GLY A 104 7.25 6.68 -7.07
C GLY A 104 6.34 7.70 -6.38
N LEU A 105 5.20 7.27 -5.83
CA LEU A 105 4.24 8.10 -5.12
C LEU A 105 4.62 8.14 -3.63
N ILE A 106 5.58 9.01 -3.31
CA ILE A 106 6.15 9.11 -1.97
C ILE A 106 5.34 10.10 -1.14
N GLU A 107 5.29 11.34 -1.62
CA GLU A 107 4.66 12.47 -0.95
C GLU A 107 3.13 12.44 -1.10
N PRO A 108 2.37 12.94 -0.09
CA PRO A 108 0.91 12.93 -0.16
C PRO A 108 0.36 13.60 -1.40
N LYS A 109 0.95 14.72 -1.82
CA LYS A 109 0.53 15.43 -3.04
C LYS A 109 0.62 14.55 -4.29
N GLN A 110 1.63 13.68 -4.38
CA GLN A 110 1.80 12.79 -5.54
C GLN A 110 0.69 11.75 -5.60
N VAL A 111 0.32 11.17 -4.45
CA VAL A 111 -0.79 10.20 -4.36
C VAL A 111 -2.12 10.88 -4.69
N LEU A 112 -2.41 12.02 -4.06
CA LEU A 112 -3.71 12.70 -4.18
C LEU A 112 -3.93 13.32 -5.56
N GLN A 113 -2.86 13.79 -6.21
CA GLN A 113 -2.93 14.39 -7.55
C GLN A 113 -2.73 13.37 -8.68
N SER A 114 -2.44 12.10 -8.36
CA SER A 114 -2.32 11.07 -9.40
C SER A 114 -3.64 10.97 -10.17
N PRO A 115 -3.64 11.09 -11.51
CA PRO A 115 -4.86 11.09 -12.30
C PRO A 115 -5.57 9.74 -12.28
N ASP A 116 -4.81 8.65 -12.15
CA ASP A 116 -5.30 7.28 -12.14
C ASP A 116 -4.46 6.44 -11.16
N LEU A 117 -5.15 5.74 -10.26
CA LEU A 117 -4.63 4.74 -9.33
C LEU A 117 -5.44 3.43 -9.41
N ASP A 118 -6.25 3.23 -10.45
CA ASP A 118 -7.03 2.01 -10.66
C ASP A 118 -6.09 0.81 -10.82
N GLU A 119 -4.99 0.97 -11.56
CA GLU A 119 -3.95 -0.06 -11.67
C GLU A 119 -3.31 -0.40 -10.31
N CYS A 120 -3.15 0.59 -9.42
CA CYS A 120 -2.68 0.36 -8.05
C CYS A 120 -3.70 -0.48 -7.27
N GLY A 121 -4.99 -0.13 -7.36
CA GLY A 121 -6.08 -0.87 -6.75
C GLY A 121 -6.20 -2.31 -7.28
N GLU A 122 -6.07 -2.51 -8.58
CA GLU A 122 -6.04 -3.82 -9.23
C GLU A 122 -4.83 -4.64 -8.81
N THR A 123 -3.65 -4.03 -8.80
CA THR A 123 -2.40 -4.69 -8.36
C THR A 123 -2.53 -5.13 -6.90
N TRP A 124 -3.03 -4.26 -6.04
CA TRP A 124 -3.24 -4.56 -4.63
C TRP A 124 -4.28 -5.66 -4.44
N PHE A 125 -5.40 -5.61 -5.16
CA PHE A 125 -6.45 -6.61 -5.10
C PHE A 125 -5.98 -7.97 -5.62
N ASN A 126 -5.23 -8.02 -6.73
CA ASN A 126 -4.78 -9.28 -7.34
C ASN A 126 -3.49 -9.84 -6.72
N HIS A 127 -2.87 -9.12 -5.79
CA HIS A 127 -1.65 -9.59 -5.13
C HIS A 127 -1.87 -10.90 -4.35
N LYS A 128 -0.88 -11.80 -4.37
CA LYS A 128 -0.99 -13.12 -3.72
C LYS A 128 -1.35 -13.02 -2.23
N CYS A 129 -0.85 -12.00 -1.54
CA CYS A 129 -1.16 -11.78 -0.12
C CYS A 129 -2.62 -11.44 0.13
N THR A 130 -3.22 -10.55 -0.68
CA THR A 130 -4.62 -10.14 -0.51
C THR A 130 -5.57 -11.19 -1.05
N VAL A 131 -5.19 -11.96 -2.08
CA VAL A 131 -5.92 -13.17 -2.52
C VAL A 131 -6.02 -14.17 -1.37
N LEU A 132 -4.92 -14.43 -0.66
CA LEU A 132 -4.95 -15.32 0.51
C LEU A 132 -5.81 -14.73 1.64
N ALA A 133 -5.64 -13.45 1.95
CA ALA A 133 -6.42 -12.75 2.99
C ALA A 133 -7.93 -12.81 2.71
N ARG A 134 -8.37 -12.63 1.44
CA ARG A 134 -9.78 -12.82 1.05
C ARG A 134 -10.28 -14.24 1.29
N ARG A 135 -9.48 -15.27 1.01
CA ARG A 135 -9.85 -16.67 1.28
C ARG A 135 -10.00 -16.96 2.77
N LEU A 136 -9.30 -16.21 3.61
CA LEU A 136 -9.39 -16.29 5.07
C LEU A 136 -10.48 -15.36 5.66
N GLY A 137 -11.13 -14.53 4.84
CA GLY A 137 -12.10 -13.53 5.30
C GLY A 137 -11.48 -12.34 6.03
N GLU A 138 -10.17 -12.11 5.86
CA GLU A 138 -9.41 -11.03 6.52
C GLU A 138 -9.31 -9.76 5.67
N PHE A 139 -9.58 -9.85 4.36
CA PHE A 139 -9.50 -8.73 3.44
C PHE A 139 -10.90 -8.24 3.08
N PRO A 140 -11.19 -6.95 3.25
CA PRO A 140 -12.56 -6.49 3.34
C PRO A 140 -13.18 -6.23 1.95
N LEU A 141 -12.35 -5.93 0.93
CA LEU A 141 -12.83 -5.67 -0.43
C LEU A 141 -13.21 -6.93 -1.22
N HIS A 142 -14.32 -6.84 -1.95
CA HIS A 142 -14.80 -7.88 -2.88
C HIS A 142 -14.42 -7.62 -4.35
N THR A 143 -14.06 -6.38 -4.68
CA THR A 143 -13.60 -5.94 -6.00
C THR A 143 -12.31 -5.13 -5.85
N ALA A 144 -11.62 -4.86 -6.96
CA ALA A 144 -10.49 -3.94 -6.94
C ALA A 144 -10.92 -2.55 -6.44
N ALA A 145 -10.04 -1.90 -5.69
CA ALA A 145 -10.29 -0.54 -5.20
C ALA A 145 -10.18 0.44 -6.36
N THR A 146 -11.08 1.42 -6.44
CA THR A 146 -10.96 2.52 -7.41
C THR A 146 -9.92 3.53 -6.95
N SER A 147 -9.50 4.40 -7.88
CA SER A 147 -8.57 5.50 -7.61
C SER A 147 -8.97 6.34 -6.40
N ASP A 148 -10.24 6.72 -6.32
CA ASP A 148 -10.76 7.53 -5.21
C ASP A 148 -10.73 6.76 -3.88
N GLN A 149 -11.01 5.46 -3.90
CA GLN A 149 -10.94 4.62 -2.71
C GLN A 149 -9.50 4.48 -2.20
N VAL A 150 -8.53 4.32 -3.11
CA VAL A 150 -7.09 4.27 -2.77
C VAL A 150 -6.65 5.60 -2.16
N LYS A 151 -7.03 6.73 -2.76
CA LYS A 151 -6.71 8.07 -2.23
C LYS A 151 -7.32 8.29 -0.85
N GLN A 152 -8.60 7.99 -0.70
CA GLN A 152 -9.32 8.16 0.56
C GLN A 152 -8.73 7.26 1.67
N LEU A 153 -8.43 6.00 1.36
CA LEU A 153 -7.77 5.11 2.31
C LEU A 153 -6.38 5.64 2.70
N TYR A 154 -5.62 6.17 1.74
CA TYR A 154 -4.32 6.78 2.01
C TYR A 154 -4.41 8.02 2.92
N GLU A 155 -5.37 8.92 2.68
CA GLU A 155 -5.61 10.06 3.56
C GLU A 155 -5.97 9.62 4.98
N ASN A 156 -6.87 8.63 5.09
CA ASN A 156 -7.25 8.08 6.39
C ASN A 156 -6.06 7.42 7.11
N MET A 157 -5.17 6.73 6.38
CA MET A 157 -3.93 6.20 6.97
C MET A 157 -3.03 7.32 7.52
N LEU A 158 -2.84 8.41 6.79
CA LEU A 158 -2.05 9.54 7.31
C LEU A 158 -2.69 10.17 8.56
N GLN A 159 -4.02 10.24 8.60
CA GLN A 159 -4.76 10.77 9.74
C GLN A 159 -4.64 9.87 10.98
N ASP A 160 -4.91 8.57 10.82
CA ASP A 160 -4.91 7.60 11.92
C ASP A 160 -3.50 7.32 12.45
N PHE A 161 -2.48 7.43 11.58
CA PHE A 161 -1.08 7.24 11.90
C PHE A 161 -0.31 8.56 11.85
N SER A 162 -0.85 9.60 12.52
CA SER A 162 -0.40 11.00 12.46
C SER A 162 1.10 11.33 12.58
N PRO A 163 1.98 10.52 13.22
CA PRO A 163 3.42 10.75 13.12
C PRO A 163 3.96 10.56 11.69
N CYS A 164 3.25 9.85 10.83
CA CYS A 164 3.64 9.53 9.45
C CYS A 164 3.17 10.64 8.50
N GLN A 165 4.08 11.10 7.63
CA GLN A 165 3.84 12.21 6.71
C GLN A 165 3.79 11.79 5.25
N ASN A 166 4.23 10.58 4.91
CA ASN A 166 4.36 10.10 3.54
C ASN A 166 4.27 8.56 3.49
N THR A 167 4.29 7.98 2.28
CA THR A 167 4.18 6.53 2.12
C THR A 167 5.37 5.77 2.71
N THR A 168 6.56 6.37 2.79
CA THR A 168 7.74 5.73 3.39
C THR A 168 7.59 5.56 4.89
N GLU A 169 7.14 6.61 5.58
CA GLU A 169 6.90 6.56 7.03
C GLU A 169 5.75 5.62 7.39
N LEU A 170 4.67 5.63 6.60
CA LEU A 170 3.59 4.66 6.74
C LEU A 170 4.09 3.22 6.54
N ALA A 171 4.87 2.95 5.49
CA ALA A 171 5.41 1.62 5.24
C ALA A 171 6.30 1.13 6.40
N ASN A 172 7.16 2.00 6.93
CA ASN A 172 8.00 1.67 8.09
C ASN A 172 7.15 1.40 9.34
N SER A 173 6.12 2.22 9.58
CA SER A 173 5.18 2.04 10.70
C SER A 173 4.45 0.69 10.61
N PHE A 174 3.85 0.39 9.45
CA PHE A 174 3.15 -0.89 9.22
C PHE A 174 4.09 -2.09 9.29
N TYR A 175 5.33 -1.96 8.80
CA TYR A 175 6.35 -2.98 8.95
C TYR A 175 6.60 -3.31 10.43
N HIS A 176 6.87 -2.31 11.27
CA HIS A 176 7.14 -2.53 12.69
C HIS A 176 5.92 -3.05 13.46
N MET A 177 4.70 -2.64 13.10
CA MET A 177 3.48 -3.22 13.67
C MET A 177 3.31 -4.68 13.27
N ARG A 178 3.59 -5.01 12.00
CA ARG A 178 3.49 -6.38 11.51
C ARG A 178 4.52 -7.30 12.16
N ILE A 179 5.75 -6.84 12.39
CA ILE A 179 6.76 -7.61 13.12
C ILE A 179 6.27 -7.92 14.54
N ARG A 180 5.79 -6.92 15.28
CA ARG A 180 5.24 -7.12 16.63
C ARG A 180 4.07 -8.11 16.65
N GLU A 181 3.16 -8.01 15.69
CA GLU A 181 2.04 -8.95 15.55
C GLU A 181 2.51 -10.40 15.35
N LEU A 182 3.52 -10.59 14.50
CA LEU A 182 4.10 -11.91 14.24
C LEU A 182 4.85 -12.47 15.46
N GLU A 183 5.61 -11.62 16.17
CA GLU A 183 6.30 -12.00 17.41
C GLU A 183 5.29 -12.47 18.48
N THR A 184 4.20 -11.74 18.68
CA THR A 184 3.13 -12.14 19.60
C THR A 184 2.52 -13.47 19.20
N LYS A 185 2.16 -13.66 17.92
CA LYS A 185 1.60 -14.94 17.44
C LYS A 185 2.54 -16.12 17.66
N ILE A 186 3.83 -15.94 17.41
CA ILE A 186 4.84 -16.97 17.66
C ILE A 186 4.91 -17.33 19.15
N LEU A 187 4.83 -16.34 20.04
CA LEU A 187 4.84 -16.58 21.48
C LEU A 187 3.57 -17.33 21.92
N GLU A 188 2.39 -16.89 21.47
CA GLU A 188 1.12 -17.55 21.78
C GLU A 188 1.08 -19.01 21.31
N GLU A 189 1.56 -19.29 20.10
CA GLU A 189 1.64 -20.65 19.57
C GLU A 189 2.63 -21.53 20.34
N LYS A 190 3.75 -20.96 20.81
CA LYS A 190 4.71 -21.68 21.67
C LYS A 190 4.08 -22.03 23.02
N ASP A 191 3.43 -21.06 23.67
CA ASP A 191 2.78 -21.27 24.96
C ASP A 191 1.65 -22.32 24.86
N ALA A 192 0.88 -22.27 23.78
CA ALA A 192 -0.17 -23.26 23.49
C ALA A 192 0.42 -24.67 23.28
N PHE A 193 1.54 -24.77 22.56
CA PHE A 193 2.22 -26.05 22.33
C PHE A 193 2.79 -26.64 23.62
N GLU A 194 3.47 -25.83 24.44
CA GLU A 194 4.00 -26.26 25.74
C GLU A 194 2.89 -26.69 26.70
N THR A 195 1.78 -25.94 26.73
CA THR A 195 0.60 -26.30 27.54
C THR A 195 0.03 -27.64 27.10
N LEU A 196 -0.12 -27.88 25.79
CA LEU A 196 -0.63 -29.14 25.27
C LEU A 196 0.30 -30.32 25.61
N HIS A 197 1.62 -30.12 25.54
CA HIS A 197 2.60 -31.17 25.82
C HIS A 197 2.79 -31.45 27.31
N ASN A 198 2.62 -30.46 28.18
CA ASN A 198 2.74 -30.63 29.63
C ASN A 198 1.48 -31.20 30.30
N VAL A 199 0.37 -31.31 29.55
CA VAL A 199 -0.90 -31.92 29.99
C VAL A 199 -0.99 -33.41 29.58
N ALA A 200 -0.06 -33.91 28.77
CA ALA A 200 0.05 -35.32 28.36
C ALA A 200 1.02 -36.11 29.25
#